data_AF-A0A8J7XX33-F1
#
_entry.id   AF-A0A8J7XX33-F1
#
_cell.length_a   1.000
_cell.length_b   1.000
_cell.length_c   1.000
_cell.angle_alpha   90.00
_cell.angle_beta   90.00
_cell.angle_gamma   90.00
#
_symmetry.space_group_name_H-M   'P 1'
#
loop_
_entity.id
_entity.type
_entity.pdbx_description
1 polymer ?
#
loop_
_entity_poly.entity_id
_entity_poly.type
_entity_poly.pdbx_seq_one_letter_code
_entity_poly.pdbx_strand_id
1 'polypeptide(L)'
;NYHGETVIGVPFSTLATQTGGGKQLDGFLGIAIEYMRSPKFFKTDGGWNRIVWMPKFIKEQVQDAIPEELYDKMATEEITTDINELKQFLEEKEHPVTERWVEEAVLAAEELEVIPMSEAFAGTRLILKNARIHADKVIIRRR
;
A
#
# COMPACT_ATOMS: atom_id res chain seq x y z
N ASN A 1 -9.90 -21.03 -5.41
CA ASN A 1 -10.60 -20.37 -4.29
C ASN A 1 -9.70 -20.43 -3.07
N TYR A 2 -9.24 -19.30 -2.55
CA TYR A 2 -8.21 -19.23 -1.50
C TYR A 2 -8.82 -18.80 -0.16
N HIS A 3 -8.53 -19.53 0.92
CA HIS A 3 -9.11 -19.30 2.26
C HIS A 3 -8.07 -18.88 3.31
N GLY A 4 -6.79 -18.79 2.94
CA GLY A 4 -5.72 -18.39 3.85
C GLY A 4 -5.65 -16.87 4.05
N GLU A 5 -4.68 -16.45 4.84
CA GLU A 5 -4.37 -15.04 5.07
C GLU A 5 -3.53 -14.49 3.92
N THR A 6 -3.85 -13.28 3.49
CA THR A 6 -3.03 -12.53 2.53
C THR A 6 -1.83 -11.92 3.25
N VAL A 7 -0.87 -11.38 2.49
CA VAL A 7 0.31 -10.68 3.05
C VAL A 7 -0.02 -9.53 3.98
N ILE A 8 -1.23 -8.96 3.91
CA ILE A 8 -1.71 -7.90 4.82
C ILE A 8 -2.39 -8.45 6.09
N GLY A 9 -2.28 -9.76 6.35
CA GLY A 9 -2.74 -10.40 7.59
C GLY A 9 -4.26 -10.59 7.68
N VAL A 10 -4.99 -10.51 6.56
CA VAL A 10 -6.44 -10.73 6.54
C VAL A 10 -6.84 -11.70 5.43
N PRO A 11 -7.91 -12.52 5.63
CA PRO A 11 -8.45 -13.40 4.60
C PRO A 11 -9.28 -12.64 3.57
N PHE A 12 -9.53 -13.28 2.42
CA PHE A 12 -10.34 -12.70 1.34
C PHE A 12 -11.76 -12.32 1.77
N SER A 13 -12.40 -13.06 2.67
CA SER A 13 -13.74 -12.74 3.19
C SER A 13 -13.79 -11.37 3.88
N THR A 14 -12.73 -11.00 4.61
CA THR A 14 -12.59 -9.69 5.24
C THR A 14 -12.41 -8.59 4.19
N LEU A 15 -11.59 -8.83 3.17
CA LEU A 15 -11.37 -7.87 2.07
C LEU A 15 -12.64 -7.65 1.23
N ALA A 16 -13.38 -8.71 0.96
CA ALA A 16 -14.66 -8.65 0.26
C ALA A 16 -15.69 -7.82 1.05
N THR A 17 -15.68 -7.93 2.38
CA THR A 17 -16.54 -7.12 3.25
C THR A 17 -16.15 -5.65 3.22
N GLN A 18 -14.84 -5.33 3.22
CA GLN A 18 -14.36 -3.94 3.14
C GLN A 18 -14.73 -3.27 1.81
N THR A 19 -14.60 -4.01 0.70
CA THR A 19 -14.91 -3.49 -0.65
C THR A 19 -16.40 -3.58 -0.99
N GLY A 20 -17.20 -4.24 -0.16
CA GLY A 20 -18.62 -4.47 -0.37
C GLY A 20 -19.52 -3.28 0.01
N GLY A 21 -20.81 -3.38 -0.34
CA GLY A 21 -21.83 -2.41 0.11
C GLY A 21 -21.83 -1.07 -0.64
N GLY A 22 -21.15 -0.98 -1.79
CA GLY A 22 -21.17 0.21 -2.65
C GLY A 22 -20.39 1.41 -2.09
N LYS A 23 -19.59 1.21 -1.03
CA LYS A 23 -18.68 2.23 -0.51
C LYS A 23 -17.38 2.20 -1.31
N GLN A 24 -16.95 3.36 -1.77
CA GLN A 24 -15.63 3.51 -2.38
C GLN A 24 -14.62 3.70 -1.26
N LEU A 25 -13.70 2.75 -1.12
CA LEU A 25 -12.55 2.84 -0.23
C LEU A 25 -11.31 2.98 -1.10
N ASP A 26 -10.54 4.03 -0.86
CA ASP A 26 -9.29 4.21 -1.57
C ASP A 26 -8.30 3.09 -1.20
N GLY A 27 -7.57 2.60 -2.20
CA GLY A 27 -6.68 1.43 -2.07
C GLY A 27 -7.37 0.05 -2.10
N PHE A 28 -8.70 -0.04 -2.15
CA PHE A 28 -9.42 -1.33 -2.26
C PHE A 28 -10.33 -1.36 -3.49
N LEU A 29 -10.16 -2.38 -4.33
CA LEU A 29 -10.97 -2.57 -5.52
C LEU A 29 -11.29 -4.05 -5.77
N GLY A 30 -12.57 -4.34 -5.99
CA GLY A 30 -13.03 -5.66 -6.40
C GLY A 30 -13.01 -5.76 -7.91
N ILE A 31 -12.30 -6.75 -8.45
CA ILE A 31 -12.24 -7.04 -9.88
C ILE A 31 -12.59 -8.49 -10.18
N ALA A 32 -13.05 -8.77 -11.40
CA ALA A 32 -13.18 -10.13 -11.90
C ALA A 32 -11.81 -10.65 -12.37
N ILE A 33 -11.56 -11.96 -12.23
CA ILE A 33 -10.33 -12.61 -12.73
C ILE A 33 -10.15 -12.36 -14.23
N GLU A 34 -11.25 -12.37 -14.99
CA GLU A 34 -11.20 -12.13 -16.44
C GLU A 34 -10.70 -10.72 -16.81
N TYR A 35 -10.88 -9.74 -15.92
CA TYR A 35 -10.35 -8.39 -16.14
C TYR A 35 -8.82 -8.38 -16.18
N MET A 36 -8.15 -9.32 -15.50
CA MET A 36 -6.69 -9.46 -15.55
C MET A 36 -6.19 -9.81 -16.94
N ARG A 37 -7.00 -10.50 -17.76
CA ARG A 37 -6.67 -10.81 -19.16
C ARG A 37 -6.92 -9.65 -20.13
N SER A 38 -7.51 -8.56 -19.65
CA SER A 38 -7.84 -7.43 -20.50
C SER A 38 -6.59 -6.64 -20.91
N PRO A 39 -6.49 -6.18 -22.17
CA PRO A 39 -5.43 -5.24 -22.58
C PRO A 39 -5.56 -3.87 -21.89
N LYS A 40 -6.65 -3.63 -21.15
CA LYS A 40 -6.88 -2.43 -20.35
C LYS A 40 -6.63 -2.63 -18.86
N PHE A 41 -6.15 -3.81 -18.45
CA PHE A 41 -5.87 -4.11 -17.05
C PHE A 41 -4.94 -3.06 -16.44
N PHE A 42 -5.46 -2.25 -15.52
CA PHE A 42 -4.78 -1.14 -14.84
C PHE A 42 -3.84 -0.32 -15.72
N LYS A 43 -4.22 -0.08 -16.98
CA LYS A 43 -3.31 0.49 -17.99
C LYS A 43 -2.70 1.83 -17.56
N THR A 44 -3.45 2.64 -16.83
CA THR A 44 -3.00 3.95 -16.31
C THR A 44 -2.10 3.82 -15.10
N ASP A 45 -2.29 2.79 -14.28
CA ASP A 45 -1.57 2.62 -13.02
C ASP A 45 -0.28 1.83 -13.19
N GLY A 46 -0.09 1.16 -14.33
CA GLY A 46 1.11 0.38 -14.67
C GLY A 46 0.83 -1.09 -14.97
N GLY A 47 -0.45 -1.51 -14.99
CA GLY A 47 -0.87 -2.84 -15.38
C GLY A 47 -0.26 -3.93 -14.50
N TRP A 48 0.26 -4.96 -15.15
CA TRP A 48 0.90 -6.11 -14.49
C TRP A 48 2.10 -5.74 -13.61
N ASN A 49 2.79 -4.62 -13.89
CA ASN A 49 3.93 -4.17 -13.09
C ASN A 49 3.56 -3.79 -11.65
N ARG A 50 2.26 -3.65 -11.33
CA ARG A 50 1.76 -3.34 -9.99
C ARG A 50 1.39 -4.57 -9.18
N ILE A 51 1.34 -5.74 -9.79
CA ILE A 51 0.92 -6.97 -9.11
C ILE A 51 2.15 -7.61 -8.49
N VAL A 52 2.19 -7.66 -7.16
CA VAL A 52 3.36 -8.15 -6.40
C VAL A 52 3.12 -9.49 -5.72
N TRP A 53 1.86 -9.78 -5.41
CA TRP A 53 1.46 -10.98 -4.70
C TRP A 53 0.10 -11.45 -5.20
N MET A 54 -0.05 -12.77 -5.39
CA MET A 54 -1.33 -13.41 -5.65
C MET A 54 -1.32 -14.89 -5.27
N PRO A 55 -2.48 -15.50 -4.96
CA PRO A 55 -2.56 -16.93 -4.75
C PRO A 55 -2.12 -17.71 -5.99
N LYS A 56 -1.38 -18.81 -5.81
CA LYS A 56 -0.84 -19.66 -6.86
C LYS A 56 -1.90 -20.15 -7.84
N PHE A 57 -3.05 -20.57 -7.31
CA PHE A 57 -4.18 -20.98 -8.16
C PHE A 57 -4.62 -19.88 -9.14
N ILE A 58 -4.62 -18.61 -8.71
CA ILE A 58 -4.95 -17.49 -9.60
C ILE A 58 -3.81 -17.27 -10.59
N LYS A 59 -2.56 -17.28 -10.12
CA LYS A 59 -1.36 -17.12 -10.95
C LYS A 59 -1.31 -18.13 -12.10
N GLU A 60 -1.61 -19.39 -11.82
CA GLU A 60 -1.71 -20.45 -12.82
C GLU A 60 -2.90 -20.24 -13.77
N GLN A 61 -4.05 -19.80 -13.23
CA GLN A 61 -5.24 -19.56 -14.05
C GLN A 61 -5.02 -18.47 -15.10
N VAL A 62 -4.36 -17.37 -14.76
CA VAL A 62 -4.10 -16.22 -15.66
C VAL A 62 -2.68 -16.16 -16.21
N GLN A 63 -1.97 -17.30 -16.19
CA GLN A 63 -0.59 -17.40 -16.70
C GLN A 63 -0.46 -16.89 -18.14
N ASP A 64 -1.48 -17.12 -18.96
CA ASP A 64 -1.54 -16.68 -20.35
C ASP A 64 -1.52 -15.15 -20.54
N ALA A 65 -1.98 -14.41 -19.53
CA ALA A 65 -2.05 -12.95 -19.55
C ALA A 65 -0.87 -12.26 -18.85
N ILE A 66 -0.10 -13.00 -18.05
CA ILE A 66 1.05 -12.48 -17.30
C ILE A 66 2.25 -12.36 -18.26
N PRO A 67 2.92 -11.20 -18.34
CA PRO A 67 4.19 -11.09 -19.06
C PRO A 67 5.24 -12.05 -18.50
N GLU A 68 5.95 -12.78 -19.36
CA GLU A 68 6.94 -13.79 -18.96
C GLU A 68 7.99 -13.25 -17.99
N GLU A 69 8.43 -12.01 -18.20
CA GLU A 69 9.43 -11.32 -17.35
C GLU A 69 8.95 -11.07 -15.91
N LEU A 70 7.63 -11.02 -15.68
CA LEU A 70 7.03 -10.75 -14.36
C LEU A 70 6.61 -12.02 -13.64
N TYR A 71 6.41 -13.12 -14.37
CA TYR A 71 5.86 -14.35 -13.78
C TYR A 71 6.70 -14.82 -12.57
N ASP A 72 8.02 -14.82 -12.70
CA ASP A 72 8.93 -15.27 -11.62
C ASP A 72 9.18 -14.21 -10.54
N LYS A 73 8.79 -12.96 -10.78
CA LYS A 73 8.99 -11.84 -9.84
C LYS A 73 7.81 -11.62 -8.89
N MET A 74 6.68 -12.28 -9.13
CA MET A 74 5.49 -12.20 -8.26
C MET A 74 5.49 -13.30 -7.19
N ALA A 75 5.28 -12.89 -5.94
CA ALA A 75 5.17 -13.79 -4.81
C ALA A 75 3.80 -14.49 -4.76
N THR A 76 3.77 -15.64 -4.08
CA THR A 76 2.56 -16.42 -3.80
C THR A 76 2.49 -16.74 -2.31
N GLU A 77 1.38 -17.34 -1.88
CA GLU A 77 1.19 -17.84 -0.51
C GLU A 77 2.23 -18.90 -0.08
N GLU A 78 2.87 -19.57 -1.04
CA GLU A 78 3.91 -20.57 -0.77
C GLU A 78 5.28 -19.92 -0.49
N ILE A 79 5.48 -18.69 -0.96
CA ILE A 79 6.74 -17.95 -0.83
C ILE A 79 6.71 -17.10 0.44
N THR A 80 5.64 -16.33 0.64
CA THR A 80 5.51 -15.47 1.81
C THR A 80 4.06 -15.12 2.12
N THR A 81 3.79 -14.95 3.41
CA THR A 81 2.53 -14.46 3.98
C THR A 81 2.72 -13.18 4.80
N ASP A 82 3.92 -12.59 4.83
CA ASP A 82 4.23 -11.37 5.58
C ASP A 82 4.67 -10.23 4.66
N ILE A 83 4.33 -8.98 5.01
CA ILE A 83 4.68 -7.79 4.22
C ILE A 83 6.20 -7.58 4.17
N ASN A 84 6.93 -7.83 5.27
CA ASN A 84 8.36 -7.53 5.33
C ASN A 84 9.16 -8.52 4.49
N GLU A 85 8.80 -9.80 4.57
CA GLU A 85 9.37 -10.85 3.71
C GLU A 85 9.03 -10.61 2.24
N LEU A 86 7.79 -10.18 1.93
CA LEU A 86 7.42 -9.79 0.58
C LEU A 86 8.30 -8.67 0.04
N LYS A 87 8.57 -7.64 0.84
CA LYS A 87 9.46 -6.53 0.42
C LYS A 87 10.85 -7.03 0.07
N GLN A 88 11.44 -7.89 0.91
CA GLN A 88 12.75 -8.47 0.66
C GLN A 88 12.77 -9.32 -0.62
N PHE A 89 11.74 -10.13 -0.85
CA PHE A 89 11.61 -10.91 -2.07
C PHE A 89 11.54 -10.04 -3.33
N LEU A 90 10.78 -8.94 -3.27
CA LEU A 90 10.64 -8.03 -4.41
C LEU A 90 11.94 -7.28 -4.73
N GLU A 91 12.74 -6.95 -3.70
CA GLU A 91 14.09 -6.39 -3.87
C GLU A 91 15.03 -7.40 -4.52
N GLU A 92 15.06 -8.64 -4.01
CA GLU A 92 15.94 -9.70 -4.54
C GLU A 92 15.60 -10.08 -5.99
N LYS A 93 14.31 -10.04 -6.36
CA LYS A 93 13.85 -10.33 -7.72
C LYS A 93 13.84 -9.12 -8.66
N GLU A 94 14.26 -7.96 -8.18
CA GLU A 94 14.24 -6.70 -8.94
C GLU A 94 12.88 -6.46 -9.61
N HIS A 95 11.80 -6.53 -8.81
CA HIS A 95 10.45 -6.32 -9.31
C HIS A 95 10.26 -4.85 -9.72
N PRO A 96 9.61 -4.51 -10.86
CA PRO A 96 9.44 -3.12 -11.33
C PRO A 96 8.72 -2.15 -10.37
N VAL A 97 8.19 -2.66 -9.27
CA VAL A 97 7.58 -1.84 -8.22
C VAL A 97 8.62 -1.17 -7.33
N THR A 98 9.81 -1.76 -7.18
CA THR A 98 10.85 -1.29 -6.26
C THR A 98 11.45 0.04 -6.72
N GLU A 99 11.55 0.25 -8.04
CA GLU A 99 11.96 1.53 -8.63
C GLU A 99 11.07 2.70 -8.18
N ARG A 100 9.78 2.43 -7.94
CA ARG A 100 8.81 3.45 -7.51
C ARG A 100 8.79 3.72 -6.02
N TRP A 101 9.30 2.81 -5.19
CA TRP A 101 9.43 3.07 -3.75
C TRP A 101 10.32 4.29 -3.49
N VAL A 102 11.28 4.54 -4.40
CA VAL A 102 12.13 5.73 -4.35
C VAL A 102 11.33 7.00 -4.63
N GLU A 103 10.40 6.98 -5.59
CA GLU A 103 9.51 8.12 -5.85
C GLU A 103 8.54 8.38 -4.69
N GLU A 104 7.94 7.35 -4.09
CA GLU A 104 7.04 7.51 -2.93
C GLU A 104 7.75 8.04 -1.68
N ALA A 105 9.01 7.67 -1.43
CA ALA A 105 9.79 8.23 -0.33
C ALA A 105 10.08 9.72 -0.54
N VAL A 106 10.28 10.16 -1.78
CA VAL A 106 10.51 11.56 -2.14
C VAL A 106 9.19 12.35 -2.12
N LEU A 107 8.09 11.79 -2.63
CA LEU A 107 6.75 12.38 -2.56
C LEU A 107 6.21 12.47 -1.14
N ALA A 108 6.42 11.47 -0.29
CA ALA A 108 6.04 11.52 1.12
C ALA A 108 6.89 12.52 1.90
N ALA A 109 8.17 12.69 1.52
CA ALA A 109 9.02 13.75 2.06
C ALA A 109 8.57 15.14 1.60
N GLU A 110 8.20 15.30 0.32
CA GLU A 110 7.62 16.54 -0.20
C GLU A 110 6.26 16.83 0.45
N GLU A 111 5.34 15.87 0.54
CA GLU A 111 4.00 16.06 1.14
C GLU A 111 4.08 16.44 2.63
N LEU A 112 5.11 15.95 3.35
CA LEU A 112 5.46 16.43 4.70
C LEU A 112 6.03 17.85 4.72
N GLU A 113 6.74 18.28 3.68
CA GLU A 113 7.19 19.68 3.50
C GLU A 113 6.07 20.63 3.04
N VAL A 114 5.09 20.16 2.24
CA VAL A 114 4.04 21.02 1.65
C VAL A 114 2.82 21.22 2.55
N ILE A 115 2.82 20.82 3.82
CA ILE A 115 1.77 21.26 4.74
C ILE A 115 1.90 22.78 4.88
N PRO A 116 0.99 23.58 4.27
CA PRO A 116 1.12 25.01 4.33
C PRO A 116 0.80 25.42 5.76
N MET A 117 1.75 26.11 6.39
CA MET A 117 1.68 26.65 7.75
C MET A 117 0.55 27.69 7.95
N SER A 118 -0.41 27.78 7.03
CA SER A 118 -1.48 28.78 6.98
C SER A 118 -2.87 28.29 7.40
N GLU A 119 -3.05 27.00 7.74
CA GLU A 119 -4.33 26.49 8.29
C GLU A 119 -4.21 25.84 9.68
N ALA A 120 -3.27 26.33 10.52
CA ALA A 120 -3.28 26.00 11.95
C ALA A 120 -4.31 26.87 12.70
N PHE A 121 -5.54 26.38 12.79
CA PHE A 121 -6.59 26.95 13.61
C PHE A 121 -6.16 27.13 15.09
N ALA A 122 -6.36 28.35 15.58
CA ALA A 122 -6.48 28.83 16.95
C ALA A 122 -6.40 27.80 18.11
N GLY A 123 -5.26 27.81 18.80
CA GLY A 123 -5.07 27.22 20.14
C GLY A 123 -4.15 26.01 20.12
N THR A 124 -2.83 26.26 20.09
CA THR A 124 -1.81 25.21 19.95
C THR A 124 -1.83 24.25 21.15
N ARG A 125 -2.19 22.98 20.91
CA ARG A 125 -1.99 21.89 21.86
C ARG A 125 -0.55 21.41 21.76
N LEU A 126 0.26 21.72 22.78
CA LEU A 126 1.66 21.31 22.87
C LEU A 126 1.77 20.04 23.74
N ILE A 127 2.22 18.91 23.18
CA ILE A 127 2.48 17.67 23.93
C ILE A 127 3.99 17.47 24.02
N LEU A 128 4.55 17.59 25.22
CA LEU A 128 5.98 17.40 25.47
C LEU A 128 6.18 16.12 26.30
N LYS A 129 6.98 15.18 25.78
CA LYS A 129 7.40 13.97 26.51
C LYS A 129 8.89 14.08 26.81
N ASN A 130 9.28 13.98 28.09
CA ASN A 130 10.67 14.06 28.59
C ASN A 130 11.45 15.34 28.19
N ALA A 131 10.81 16.52 28.26
CA ALA A 131 11.49 17.80 28.02
C ALA A 131 11.78 18.58 29.32
N ARG A 132 12.93 19.26 29.40
CA ARG A 132 13.22 20.28 30.41
C ARG A 132 13.02 21.66 29.79
N ILE A 133 12.09 22.45 30.33
CA ILE A 133 11.76 23.80 29.82
C ILE A 133 12.27 24.83 30.82
N HIS A 134 13.06 25.80 30.35
CA HIS A 134 13.40 27.01 31.09
C HIS A 134 12.69 28.21 30.44
N ALA A 135 11.96 29.00 31.22
CA ALA A 135 11.26 30.17 30.73
C ALA A 135 11.25 31.28 31.80
N ASP A 136 11.51 32.51 31.38
CA ASP A 136 11.52 33.67 32.28
C ASP A 136 10.11 34.16 32.64
N LYS A 137 9.12 33.89 31.77
CA LYS A 137 7.70 34.23 32.02
C LYS A 137 6.76 33.33 31.23
N VAL A 138 5.76 32.77 31.89
CA VAL A 138 4.75 31.89 31.29
C VAL A 138 3.36 32.50 31.49
N ILE A 139 2.58 32.66 30.42
CA ILE A 139 1.20 33.17 30.47
C ILE A 139 0.28 32.11 29.84
N ILE A 140 -0.49 31.42 30.68
CA ILE A 140 -1.47 30.43 30.23
C ILE A 140 -2.83 31.11 30.19
N ARG A 141 -3.42 31.23 29.01
CA ARG A 141 -4.83 31.65 28.86
C ARG A 141 -5.65 30.44 28.48
N ARG A 142 -6.59 30.07 29.36
CA ARG A 142 -7.59 29.04 29.11
C ARG A 142 -8.66 29.63 28.19
N ARG A 143 -9.02 28.89 27.14
CA ARG A 143 -10.21 29.19 26.34
C ARG A 143 -11.43 28.57 26.98
#